data_AF-A0A1D1ZDV7-F1
#
_entry.id   AF-A0A1D1ZDV7-F1
#
_cell.length_a   1.000
_cell.length_b   1.000
_cell.length_c   1.000
_cell.angle_alpha   90.00
_cell.angle_beta   90.00
_cell.angle_gamma   90.00
#
_symmetry.space_group_name_H-M   'P 1'
#
loop_
_entity.id
_entity.type
_entity.pdbx_description
1 polymer ?
#
loop_
_entity_poly.entity_id
_entity_poly.type
_entity_poly.pdbx_seq_one_letter_code
_entity_poly.pdbx_strand_id
1 'polypeptide(L)'
;GIQTNPDYRFFALSAQFPEFSNKDKTLVIQYSVKHEQKLDCGGGYIKLLSGDIDQKTFSGETNYSIMFGPDICGYSTKKVHAILTHDGKNHLIKKDITCETDQLTHVYTFIIRPDSTYSVLIDNKEKESGSLYSDWSILPPRQIKDPDAKKPEDWDDKEYIPDPEDKKPEGYDDIPNEITDPDAKKPEDWDDEEDGEWTPPTIPNPEYKGPWKQKVTILKDDSFCIYAYHK
;
A
#
# COMPACT_ATOMS: atom_id res chain seq x y z
N GLY A 1 33.23 18.71 11.51
CA GLY A 1 33.04 17.34 11.01
C GLY A 1 33.35 17.30 9.54
N ILE A 2 33.14 16.17 8.88
CA ILE A 2 33.20 16.07 7.41
C ILE A 2 32.00 16.81 6.83
N GLN A 3 32.21 17.60 5.78
CA GLN A 3 31.17 18.37 5.11
C GLN A 3 31.27 18.17 3.58
N THR A 4 30.13 18.02 2.94
CA THR A 4 30.01 17.76 1.50
C THR A 4 29.94 19.08 0.71
N ASN A 5 30.75 19.20 -0.34
CA ASN A 5 30.78 20.29 -1.33
C ASN A 5 31.52 19.76 -2.58
N PRO A 6 31.12 20.08 -3.82
CA PRO A 6 29.99 20.92 -4.24
C PRO A 6 28.67 20.18 -4.38
N ASP A 7 27.59 20.94 -4.61
CA ASP A 7 26.25 20.43 -4.85
C ASP A 7 26.19 19.48 -6.05
N TYR A 8 25.16 18.63 -6.08
CA TYR A 8 24.88 17.68 -7.18
C TYR A 8 26.04 16.71 -7.46
N ARG A 9 26.66 16.19 -6.40
CA ARG A 9 27.73 15.20 -6.45
C ARG A 9 27.43 13.98 -5.60
N PHE A 10 27.97 12.84 -6.03
CA PHE A 10 28.12 11.68 -5.17
C PHE A 10 29.38 11.84 -4.32
N PHE A 11 29.29 11.47 -3.05
CA PHE A 11 30.41 11.48 -2.11
C PHE A 11 30.71 10.06 -1.67
N ALA A 12 31.99 9.70 -1.70
CA ALA A 12 32.49 8.43 -1.21
C ALA A 12 33.69 8.71 -0.32
N LEU A 13 33.56 8.40 0.97
CA LEU A 13 34.63 8.46 1.95
C LEU A 13 34.53 7.20 2.81
N SER A 14 35.66 6.55 3.04
CA SER A 14 35.74 5.37 3.90
C SER A 14 36.89 5.53 4.88
N ALA A 15 36.79 4.83 6.01
CA ALA A 15 37.82 4.76 7.02
C ALA A 15 37.90 3.33 7.55
N GLN A 16 39.09 2.75 7.53
CA GLN A 16 39.36 1.45 8.11
C GLN A 16 39.50 1.55 9.63
N PHE A 17 38.99 0.55 10.32
CA PHE A 17 39.14 0.34 11.76
C PHE A 17 39.52 -1.12 12.02
N PRO A 18 39.98 -1.48 13.23
CA PRO A 18 40.35 -2.86 13.55
C PRO A 18 39.22 -3.84 13.28
N GLU A 19 39.53 -4.97 12.66
CA GLU A 19 38.54 -6.01 12.36
C GLU A 19 37.88 -6.54 13.63
N PHE A 20 36.57 -6.76 13.58
CA PHE A 20 35.82 -7.32 14.69
C PHE A 20 34.63 -8.15 14.19
N SER A 21 34.06 -8.94 15.09
CA SER A 21 32.78 -9.63 14.91
C SER A 21 31.84 -9.28 16.04
N ASN A 22 30.56 -9.06 15.73
CA ASN A 22 29.49 -8.90 16.71
C ASN A 22 28.81 -10.23 17.09
N LYS A 23 29.39 -11.38 16.71
CA LYS A 23 28.86 -12.68 17.14
C LYS A 23 28.76 -12.74 18.66
N ASP A 24 27.58 -13.11 19.16
CA ASP A 24 27.25 -13.22 20.59
C ASP A 24 27.42 -11.89 21.38
N LYS A 25 27.48 -10.75 20.69
CA LYS A 25 27.68 -9.42 21.28
C LYS A 25 26.72 -8.39 20.69
N THR A 26 26.41 -7.36 21.47
CA THR A 26 25.67 -6.22 20.98
C THR A 26 26.55 -5.35 20.09
N LEU A 27 26.07 -5.03 18.89
CA LEU A 27 26.65 -4.03 18.00
C LEU A 27 25.92 -2.69 18.20
N VAL A 28 26.67 -1.61 18.37
CA VAL A 28 26.14 -0.25 18.45
C VAL A 28 26.83 0.59 17.39
N ILE A 29 26.05 1.19 16.50
CA ILE A 29 26.51 2.13 15.48
C ILE A 29 25.89 3.48 15.81
N GLN A 30 26.71 4.49 16.09
CA GLN A 30 26.23 5.82 16.44
C GLN A 30 27.07 6.91 15.77
N TYR A 31 26.39 7.90 15.22
CA TYR A 31 27.02 9.08 14.64
C TYR A 31 26.02 10.25 14.59
N SER A 32 26.53 11.46 14.35
CA SER A 32 25.71 12.66 14.25
C SER A 32 25.70 13.21 12.83
N VAL A 33 24.54 13.66 12.36
CA VAL A 33 24.34 14.32 11.06
C VAL A 33 23.70 15.68 11.28
N LYS A 34 24.13 16.67 10.49
CA LYS A 34 23.53 18.01 10.48
C LYS A 34 23.32 18.44 9.03
N HIS A 35 22.09 18.72 8.63
CA HIS A 35 21.75 19.23 7.31
C HIS A 35 21.55 20.76 7.35
N GLU A 36 22.64 21.50 7.57
CA GLU A 36 22.57 22.95 7.74
C GLU A 36 22.14 23.72 6.49
N GLN A 37 22.27 23.12 5.32
CA GLN A 37 21.98 23.71 4.01
C GLN A 37 20.51 23.66 3.59
N LYS A 38 19.58 23.22 4.46
CA LYS A 38 18.19 22.89 4.10
C LYS A 38 18.15 21.90 2.94
N LEU A 39 18.65 20.69 3.21
CA LEU A 39 18.77 19.63 2.21
C LEU A 39 17.40 19.28 1.60
N ASP A 40 17.30 19.39 0.27
CA ASP A 40 16.11 18.96 -0.48
C ASP A 40 16.21 17.47 -0.86
N CYS A 41 17.34 17.04 -1.43
CA CYS A 41 17.60 15.64 -1.70
C CYS A 41 19.07 15.25 -1.46
N GLY A 42 19.30 14.25 -0.62
CA GLY A 42 20.59 13.66 -0.28
C GLY A 42 20.51 12.65 0.87
N GLY A 43 21.47 11.72 0.87
CA GLY A 43 21.65 10.73 1.92
C GLY A 43 22.63 11.20 2.99
N GLY A 44 22.29 10.98 4.26
CA GLY A 44 23.17 11.16 5.41
C GLY A 44 23.57 9.84 6.07
N TYR A 45 23.40 8.71 5.39
CA TYR A 45 23.67 7.37 5.90
C TYR A 45 25.14 6.94 5.77
N ILE A 46 25.52 5.95 6.59
CA ILE A 46 26.81 5.27 6.52
C ILE A 46 26.64 3.81 6.14
N LYS A 47 27.71 3.22 5.59
CA LYS A 47 27.81 1.78 5.28
C LYS A 47 28.91 1.15 6.14
N LEU A 48 28.58 0.07 6.83
CA LEU A 48 29.55 -0.81 7.48
C LEU A 48 29.95 -1.91 6.49
N LEU A 49 31.23 -1.98 6.17
CA LEU A 49 31.78 -2.91 5.19
C LEU A 49 32.33 -4.16 5.89
N SER A 50 32.22 -5.32 5.25
CA SER A 50 32.82 -6.58 5.69
C SER A 50 33.85 -7.09 4.69
N GLY A 51 34.95 -7.63 5.21
CA GLY A 51 36.03 -8.22 4.42
C GLY A 51 37.02 -7.18 3.88
N ASP A 52 37.94 -7.67 3.05
CA ASP A 52 38.97 -6.84 2.42
C ASP A 52 38.38 -6.04 1.27
N ILE A 53 38.10 -4.75 1.52
CA ILE A 53 37.61 -3.80 0.52
C ILE A 53 38.74 -2.85 0.13
N ASP A 54 38.98 -2.70 -1.18
CA ASP A 54 39.84 -1.63 -1.68
C ASP A 54 39.11 -0.28 -1.56
N GLN A 55 39.45 0.47 -0.51
CA GLN A 55 38.91 1.80 -0.22
C GLN A 55 39.07 2.79 -1.39
N LYS A 56 40.04 2.60 -2.30
CA LYS A 56 40.22 3.45 -3.49
C LYS A 56 39.12 3.28 -4.53
N THR A 57 38.42 2.15 -4.49
CA THR A 57 37.33 1.80 -5.41
C THR A 57 35.96 1.86 -4.74
N PHE A 58 35.90 2.35 -3.49
CA PHE A 58 34.66 2.45 -2.73
C PHE A 58 33.63 3.32 -3.45
N SER A 59 32.42 2.78 -3.62
CA SER A 59 31.32 3.44 -4.34
C SER A 59 29.94 3.00 -3.84
N GLY A 60 28.88 3.49 -4.52
CA GLY A 60 27.50 3.08 -4.28
C GLY A 60 27.26 1.58 -4.41
N GLU A 61 28.03 0.92 -5.30
CA GLU A 61 27.89 -0.51 -5.62
C GLU A 61 28.74 -1.43 -4.72
N THR A 62 29.62 -0.86 -3.88
CA THR A 62 30.44 -1.67 -2.98
C THR A 62 29.55 -2.40 -1.97
N ASN A 63 29.72 -3.72 -1.90
CA ASN A 63 29.03 -4.57 -0.93
C ASN A 63 29.29 -4.11 0.51
N TYR A 64 28.24 -4.12 1.31
CA TYR A 64 28.26 -3.71 2.71
C TYR A 64 27.50 -4.74 3.55
N SER A 65 27.79 -4.83 4.84
CA SER A 65 27.01 -5.64 5.78
C SER A 65 25.77 -4.90 6.28
N ILE A 66 25.92 -3.60 6.57
CA ILE A 66 24.87 -2.77 7.15
C ILE A 66 24.91 -1.39 6.49
N MET A 67 23.76 -0.84 6.13
CA MET A 67 23.60 0.59 5.82
C MET A 67 22.62 1.20 6.82
N PHE A 68 23.01 2.29 7.47
CA PHE A 68 22.19 2.93 8.49
C PHE A 68 22.27 4.46 8.41
N GLY A 69 21.13 5.13 8.47
CA GLY A 69 21.05 6.58 8.61
C GLY A 69 19.94 7.28 7.82
N PRO A 70 19.82 8.61 7.96
CA PRO A 70 18.75 9.38 7.33
C PRO A 70 18.97 9.49 5.81
N ASP A 71 17.84 9.54 5.10
CA ASP A 71 17.76 9.78 3.67
C ASP A 71 16.57 10.70 3.40
N ILE A 72 16.87 11.84 2.79
CA ILE A 72 15.91 12.90 2.48
C ILE A 72 15.91 13.05 0.97
N CYS A 73 14.76 12.95 0.32
CA CYS A 73 14.60 13.31 -1.07
C CYS A 73 13.18 13.81 -1.33
N GLY A 74 13.06 15.14 -1.41
CA GLY A 74 11.80 15.85 -1.58
C GLY A 74 10.79 15.52 -0.48
N TYR A 75 9.52 15.43 -0.86
CA TYR A 75 8.41 15.12 0.06
C TYR A 75 8.18 13.63 0.26
N SER A 76 8.63 12.78 -0.67
CA SER A 76 8.31 11.35 -0.69
C SER A 76 9.25 10.52 0.18
N THR A 77 10.49 10.96 0.37
CA THR A 77 11.51 10.19 1.09
C THR A 77 12.06 11.01 2.25
N LYS A 78 11.67 10.67 3.47
CA LYS A 78 12.16 11.28 4.72
C LYS A 78 12.28 10.21 5.80
N LYS A 79 13.21 9.28 5.58
CA LYS A 79 13.29 8.06 6.39
C LYS A 79 14.70 7.74 6.84
N VAL A 80 14.82 6.90 7.85
CA VAL A 80 16.06 6.30 8.31
C VAL A 80 16.16 4.92 7.68
N HIS A 81 17.17 4.71 6.84
CA HIS A 81 17.53 3.38 6.38
C HIS A 81 18.12 2.57 7.53
N ALA A 82 17.72 1.30 7.61
CA ALA A 82 18.35 0.27 8.43
C ALA A 82 18.37 -1.02 7.60
N ILE A 83 19.35 -1.13 6.72
CA ILE A 83 19.46 -2.21 5.73
C ILE A 83 20.47 -3.22 6.22
N LEU A 84 20.11 -4.50 6.13
CA LEU A 84 20.95 -5.63 6.52
C LEU A 84 21.21 -6.51 5.31
N THR A 85 22.47 -6.88 5.11
CA THR A 85 22.86 -7.73 3.99
C THR A 85 22.97 -9.18 4.43
N HIS A 86 22.26 -10.07 3.74
CA HIS A 86 22.31 -11.51 3.96
C HIS A 86 22.27 -12.23 2.62
N ASP A 87 23.08 -13.27 2.44
CA ASP A 87 23.18 -14.04 1.19
C ASP A 87 23.35 -13.17 -0.08
N GLY A 88 24.13 -12.11 0.04
CA GLY A 88 24.40 -11.16 -1.04
C GLY A 88 23.21 -10.25 -1.42
N LYS A 89 22.13 -10.25 -0.64
CA LYS A 89 20.96 -9.40 -0.84
C LYS A 89 20.84 -8.35 0.27
N ASN A 90 20.50 -7.14 -0.13
CA ASN A 90 20.24 -6.02 0.76
C ASN A 90 18.77 -6.04 1.19
N HIS A 91 18.50 -6.36 2.46
CA HIS A 91 17.15 -6.39 3.01
C HIS A 91 16.85 -5.06 3.70
N LEU A 92 15.88 -4.32 3.18
CA LEU A 92 15.39 -3.10 3.80
C LEU A 92 14.49 -3.44 4.99
N ILE A 93 14.52 -2.60 6.02
CA ILE A 93 13.54 -2.67 7.10
C ILE A 93 12.15 -2.39 6.54
N LYS A 94 11.14 -3.14 7.00
CA LYS A 94 9.74 -2.98 6.59
C LYS A 94 9.08 -1.77 7.22
N LYS A 95 9.55 -1.38 8.41
CA LYS A 95 9.00 -0.25 9.17
C LYS A 95 9.47 1.07 8.57
N ASP A 96 8.58 2.05 8.55
CA ASP A 96 8.90 3.40 8.11
C ASP A 96 9.37 4.24 9.31
N ILE A 97 10.67 4.49 9.38
CA ILE A 97 11.29 5.26 10.47
C ILE A 97 11.53 6.67 9.96
N THR A 98 10.79 7.66 10.46
CA THR A 98 10.95 9.06 10.04
C THR A 98 12.28 9.64 10.51
N CYS A 99 13.00 10.37 9.65
CA CYS A 99 14.20 11.11 10.02
C CYS A 99 13.91 12.57 10.37
N GLU A 100 14.83 13.22 11.07
CA GLU A 100 14.74 14.65 11.39
C GLU A 100 15.16 15.48 10.17
N THR A 101 14.44 16.58 9.91
CA THR A 101 14.61 17.39 8.69
C THR A 101 14.89 18.86 8.96
N ASP A 102 15.13 19.25 10.21
CA ASP A 102 15.55 20.60 10.53
C ASP A 102 17.07 20.79 10.25
N GLN A 103 17.61 21.97 10.57
CA GLN A 103 19.01 22.33 10.31
C GLN A 103 19.94 22.07 11.51
N LEU A 104 19.44 21.43 12.56
CA LEU A 104 20.16 21.10 13.78
C LEU A 104 20.94 19.80 13.60
N THR A 105 21.83 19.56 14.56
CA THR A 105 22.59 18.32 14.64
C THR A 105 21.74 17.27 15.34
N HIS A 106 21.53 16.12 14.71
CA HIS A 106 20.85 14.97 15.30
C HIS A 106 21.79 13.78 15.41
N VAL A 107 21.63 13.00 16.47
CA VAL A 107 22.40 11.77 16.72
C VAL A 107 21.55 10.57 16.35
N TYR A 108 22.05 9.73 15.45
CA TYR A 108 21.41 8.50 15.01
C TYR A 108 22.15 7.30 15.60
N THR A 109 21.42 6.40 16.25
CA THR A 109 21.97 5.20 16.89
C THR A 109 21.22 3.97 16.45
N PHE A 110 21.95 2.95 15.99
CA PHE A 110 21.41 1.62 15.68
C PHE A 110 22.06 0.58 16.59
N ILE A 111 21.23 -0.17 17.29
CA ILE A 111 21.64 -1.20 18.24
C ILE A 111 21.13 -2.54 17.73
N ILE A 112 22.01 -3.52 17.56
CA ILE A 112 21.67 -4.90 17.20
C ILE A 112 22.17 -5.81 18.32
N ARG A 113 21.27 -6.62 18.88
CA ARG A 113 21.54 -7.50 20.03
C ARG A 113 21.68 -8.96 19.60
N PRO A 114 22.39 -9.80 20.37
CA PRO A 114 22.60 -11.20 20.03
C PRO A 114 21.32 -12.06 20.10
N ASP A 115 20.27 -11.59 20.76
CA ASP A 115 18.93 -12.22 20.82
C ASP A 115 18.06 -11.93 19.58
N SER A 116 18.67 -11.42 18.50
CA SER A 116 17.99 -11.03 17.26
C SER A 116 16.97 -9.90 17.43
N THR A 117 17.18 -9.01 18.40
CA THR A 117 16.44 -7.75 18.54
C THR A 117 17.27 -6.54 18.12
N TYR A 118 16.58 -5.43 17.84
CA TYR A 118 17.22 -4.16 17.50
C TYR A 118 16.51 -2.96 18.16
N SER A 119 17.20 -1.83 18.21
CA SER A 119 16.64 -0.51 18.51
C SER A 119 17.24 0.55 17.59
N VAL A 120 16.43 1.48 17.11
CA VAL A 120 16.85 2.71 16.43
C VAL A 120 16.48 3.89 17.32
N LEU A 121 17.49 4.70 17.67
CA LEU A 121 17.31 5.91 18.46
C LEU A 121 17.69 7.13 17.62
N ILE A 122 16.97 8.22 17.86
CA ILE A 122 17.32 9.56 17.39
C ILE A 122 17.39 10.46 18.62
N ASP A 123 18.51 11.17 18.78
CA ASP A 123 18.80 12.04 19.92
C ASP A 123 18.63 11.31 21.28
N ASN A 124 19.13 10.08 21.32
CA ASN A 124 19.03 9.15 22.46
C ASN A 124 17.60 8.78 22.87
N LYS A 125 16.59 9.08 22.05
CA LYS A 125 15.21 8.62 22.23
C LYS A 125 14.93 7.46 21.29
N GLU A 126 14.41 6.35 21.83
CA GLU A 126 14.00 5.21 21.01
C GLU A 126 12.85 5.64 20.10
N LYS A 127 13.07 5.52 18.79
CA LYS A 127 12.07 5.79 17.75
C LYS A 127 11.46 4.49 17.25
N GLU A 128 12.24 3.40 17.25
CA GLU A 128 11.79 2.10 16.79
C GLU A 128 12.56 0.97 17.49
N SER A 129 11.90 -0.16 17.73
CA SER A 129 12.53 -1.38 18.25
C SER A 129 11.73 -2.62 17.84
N GLY A 130 12.39 -3.78 17.81
CA GLY A 130 11.72 -4.99 17.37
C GLY A 130 12.64 -6.17 17.12
N SER A 131 12.17 -7.10 16.30
CA SER A 131 12.91 -8.31 15.95
C SER A 131 13.35 -8.30 14.50
N LEU A 132 14.59 -8.74 14.28
CA LEU A 132 15.16 -8.98 12.96
C LEU A 132 14.30 -9.93 12.11
N TYR A 133 13.59 -10.87 12.74
CA TYR A 133 12.74 -11.86 12.06
C TYR A 133 11.42 -11.31 11.53
N SER A 134 10.84 -10.31 12.20
CA SER A 134 9.57 -9.71 11.78
C SER A 134 9.80 -8.53 10.84
N ASP A 135 10.81 -7.72 11.15
CA ASP A 135 10.94 -6.38 10.59
C ASP A 135 11.83 -6.34 9.34
N TRP A 136 12.46 -7.47 8.98
CA TRP A 136 13.10 -7.71 7.69
C TRP A 136 12.61 -9.01 7.05
N SER A 137 12.72 -9.10 5.73
CA SER A 137 12.45 -10.33 4.96
C SER A 137 13.75 -11.08 4.67
N ILE A 138 14.55 -11.38 5.71
CA ILE A 138 15.83 -12.09 5.58
C ILE A 138 15.60 -13.59 5.41
N LEU A 139 14.70 -14.15 6.21
CA LEU A 139 14.34 -15.56 6.14
C LEU A 139 13.26 -15.81 5.08
N PRO A 140 13.20 -17.02 4.49
CA PRO A 140 12.06 -17.43 3.68
C PRO A 140 10.75 -17.22 4.44
N PRO A 141 9.65 -16.89 3.75
CA PRO A 141 8.36 -16.74 4.39
C PRO A 141 7.97 -18.05 5.09
N ARG A 142 7.52 -17.94 6.36
CA ARG A 142 7.09 -19.10 7.16
C ARG A 142 5.90 -19.84 6.54
N GLN A 143 5.14 -19.18 5.68
CA GLN A 143 4.00 -19.73 4.96
C GLN A 143 4.13 -19.36 3.48
N ILE A 144 3.98 -20.37 2.61
CA ILE A 144 3.82 -20.19 1.17
C ILE A 144 2.40 -20.63 0.80
N LYS A 145 1.82 -20.03 -0.24
CA LYS A 145 0.58 -20.58 -0.81
C LYS A 145 0.89 -21.99 -1.31
N ASP A 146 -0.01 -22.93 -1.04
CA ASP A 146 0.13 -24.28 -1.55
C ASP A 146 0.14 -24.25 -3.09
N PRO A 147 1.25 -24.63 -3.75
CA PRO A 147 1.34 -24.61 -5.21
C PRO A 147 0.36 -25.58 -5.87
N ASP A 148 -0.13 -26.59 -5.14
CA ASP A 148 -1.08 -27.59 -5.63
C ASP A 148 -2.55 -27.21 -5.34
N ALA A 149 -2.79 -26.10 -4.62
CA ALA A 149 -4.14 -25.63 -4.34
C ALA A 149 -4.83 -25.19 -5.64
N LYS A 150 -5.89 -25.90 -6.01
CA LYS A 150 -6.78 -25.53 -7.11
C LYS A 150 -8.07 -24.97 -6.53
N LYS A 151 -8.60 -23.93 -7.18
CA LYS A 151 -9.94 -23.44 -6.91
C LYS A 151 -10.95 -24.58 -7.15
N PRO A 152 -11.82 -24.91 -6.18
CA PRO A 152 -12.85 -25.92 -6.36
C PRO A 152 -13.78 -25.60 -7.54
N GLU A 153 -14.33 -26.63 -8.20
CA GLU A 153 -15.25 -26.44 -9.33
C GLU A 153 -16.59 -25.80 -8.91
N ASP A 154 -16.97 -25.94 -7.64
CA ASP A 154 -18.18 -25.39 -7.03
C ASP A 154 -17.99 -24.00 -6.41
N TRP A 155 -16.82 -23.40 -6.59
CA TRP A 155 -16.52 -22.09 -6.03
C TRP A 155 -17.16 -20.96 -6.85
N ASP A 156 -18.17 -20.32 -6.27
CA ASP A 156 -18.88 -19.17 -6.86
C ASP A 156 -18.17 -17.85 -6.51
N ASP A 157 -17.71 -17.11 -7.54
CA ASP A 157 -17.10 -15.76 -7.37
C ASP A 157 -18.15 -14.64 -7.45
N LYS A 158 -19.44 -14.95 -7.57
CA LYS A 158 -20.48 -13.92 -7.69
C LYS A 158 -20.65 -13.18 -6.38
N GLU A 159 -20.13 -11.96 -6.32
CA GLU A 159 -20.31 -11.02 -5.21
C GLU A 159 -21.78 -10.66 -4.97
N TYR A 160 -22.62 -10.74 -6.01
CA TYR A 160 -24.03 -10.35 -5.98
C TYR A 160 -24.94 -11.50 -6.40
N ILE A 161 -25.94 -11.79 -5.59
CA ILE A 161 -27.03 -12.72 -5.90
C ILE A 161 -28.36 -11.97 -6.03
N PRO A 162 -29.34 -12.47 -6.81
CA PRO A 162 -30.68 -11.90 -6.82
C PRO A 162 -31.26 -11.91 -5.40
N ASP A 163 -31.84 -10.80 -4.96
CA ASP A 163 -32.48 -10.68 -3.65
C ASP A 163 -33.74 -11.57 -3.63
N PRO A 164 -33.77 -12.65 -2.82
CA PRO A 164 -34.90 -13.56 -2.77
C PRO A 164 -36.18 -12.90 -2.22
N GLU A 165 -36.06 -11.79 -1.48
CA GLU A 165 -37.17 -11.04 -0.90
C GLU A 165 -37.72 -9.97 -1.86
N ASP A 166 -36.95 -9.56 -2.89
CA ASP A 166 -37.41 -8.61 -3.91
C ASP A 166 -38.20 -9.36 -5.01
N LYS A 167 -39.47 -9.63 -4.70
CA LYS A 167 -40.40 -10.25 -5.64
C LYS A 167 -41.10 -9.18 -6.47
N LYS A 168 -41.30 -9.49 -7.75
CA LYS A 168 -42.10 -8.66 -8.65
C LYS A 168 -43.51 -8.46 -8.09
N PRO A 169 -43.98 -7.21 -7.93
CA PRO A 169 -45.34 -6.95 -7.47
C PRO A 169 -46.37 -7.55 -8.42
N GLU A 170 -47.46 -8.08 -7.86
CA GLU A 170 -48.62 -8.54 -8.62
C GLU A 170 -49.21 -7.36 -9.41
N GLY A 171 -49.54 -7.57 -10.69
CA GLY A 171 -50.08 -6.53 -11.57
C GLY A 171 -49.06 -5.56 -12.17
N TYR A 172 -47.75 -5.69 -11.90
CA TYR A 172 -46.73 -4.76 -12.41
C TYR A 172 -46.65 -4.75 -13.96
N ASP A 173 -46.81 -5.91 -14.60
CA ASP A 173 -46.82 -6.03 -16.07
C ASP A 173 -48.13 -5.60 -16.72
N ASP A 174 -49.20 -5.52 -15.92
CA ASP A 174 -50.53 -5.17 -16.40
C ASP A 174 -50.73 -3.65 -16.48
N ILE A 175 -49.76 -2.86 -16.01
CA ILE A 175 -49.75 -1.40 -16.13
C ILE A 175 -49.34 -1.02 -17.56
N PRO A 176 -50.26 -0.49 -18.41
CA PRO A 176 -49.93 -0.12 -19.78
C PRO A 176 -49.00 1.10 -19.79
N ASN A 177 -48.15 1.19 -20.81
CA ASN A 177 -47.23 2.32 -21.02
C ASN A 177 -47.98 3.62 -21.36
N GLU A 178 -49.17 3.52 -21.95
CA GLU A 178 -50.03 4.63 -22.35
C GLU A 178 -51.44 4.43 -21.82
N ILE A 179 -52.09 5.52 -21.42
CA ILE A 179 -53.50 5.59 -21.02
C ILE A 179 -54.19 6.66 -21.85
N THR A 180 -55.51 6.54 -22.06
CA THR A 180 -56.28 7.64 -22.66
C THR A 180 -56.24 8.86 -21.76
N ASP A 181 -56.02 10.04 -22.33
CA ASP A 181 -55.99 11.31 -21.60
C ASP A 181 -57.36 11.55 -20.92
N PRO A 182 -57.42 11.52 -19.57
CA PRO A 182 -58.68 11.71 -18.85
C PRO A 182 -59.21 13.14 -18.92
N ASP A 183 -58.36 14.11 -19.26
CA ASP A 183 -58.72 15.52 -19.37
C ASP A 183 -59.09 15.92 -20.82
N ALA A 184 -58.89 15.01 -21.78
CA ALA A 184 -59.26 15.24 -23.16
C ALA A 184 -60.79 15.33 -23.31
N LYS A 185 -61.23 16.44 -23.89
CA LYS A 185 -62.63 16.66 -24.28
C LYS A 185 -62.73 16.70 -25.78
N LYS A 186 -63.82 16.17 -26.31
CA LYS A 186 -64.16 16.28 -27.72
C LYS A 186 -64.24 17.75 -28.10
N PRO A 187 -63.53 18.20 -29.16
CA PRO A 187 -63.61 19.58 -29.64
C PRO A 187 -65.04 19.96 -30.05
N GLU A 188 -65.43 21.23 -29.84
CA GLU A 188 -66.77 21.71 -30.20
C GLU A 188 -67.01 21.72 -31.72
N ASP A 189 -65.94 21.86 -32.52
CA ASP A 189 -65.98 21.86 -33.99
C ASP A 189 -65.80 20.45 -34.62
N TRP A 190 -65.90 19.36 -33.85
CA TRP A 190 -65.74 18.00 -34.37
C TRP A 190 -67.03 17.46 -34.99
N ASP A 191 -66.97 16.98 -36.24
CA ASP A 191 -68.10 16.38 -36.95
C ASP A 191 -67.92 14.87 -37.12
N ASP A 192 -68.75 14.05 -36.45
CA ASP A 192 -68.63 12.58 -36.53
C ASP A 192 -68.98 12.00 -37.91
N GLU A 193 -69.74 12.71 -38.76
CA GLU A 193 -70.08 12.25 -40.11
C GLU A 193 -68.93 12.46 -41.11
N GLU A 194 -68.13 13.51 -40.92
CA GLU A 194 -67.01 13.87 -41.80
C GLU A 194 -65.63 13.43 -41.25
N ASP A 195 -65.39 13.53 -39.94
CA ASP A 195 -64.11 13.22 -39.28
C ASP A 195 -64.07 11.82 -38.60
N GLY A 196 -65.22 11.17 -38.44
CA GLY A 196 -65.38 9.87 -37.79
C GLY A 196 -65.56 9.92 -36.26
N GLU A 197 -65.71 8.75 -35.61
CA GLU A 197 -65.91 8.67 -34.15
C GLU A 197 -64.68 9.19 -33.40
N TRP A 198 -64.86 10.26 -32.61
CA TRP A 198 -63.78 10.84 -31.83
C TRP A 198 -63.26 9.87 -30.76
N THR A 199 -61.95 9.63 -30.76
CA THR A 199 -61.25 8.89 -29.71
C THR A 199 -60.29 9.82 -28.95
N PRO A 200 -60.27 9.79 -27.60
CA PRO A 200 -59.34 10.60 -26.82
C PRO A 200 -57.88 10.22 -27.14
N PRO A 201 -56.94 11.19 -27.19
CA PRO A 201 -55.53 10.91 -27.39
C PRO A 201 -54.97 10.07 -26.24
N THR A 202 -53.97 9.24 -26.53
CA THR A 202 -53.22 8.52 -25.49
C THR A 202 -52.07 9.37 -24.96
N ILE A 203 -51.85 9.32 -23.65
CA ILE A 203 -50.75 9.96 -22.94
C ILE A 203 -49.91 8.91 -22.21
N PRO A 204 -48.61 9.17 -21.95
CA PRO A 204 -47.78 8.28 -21.16
C PRO A 204 -48.39 8.05 -19.76
N ASN A 205 -48.53 6.79 -19.37
CA ASN A 205 -49.05 6.43 -18.05
C ASN A 205 -48.03 6.75 -16.96
N PRO A 206 -48.30 7.68 -16.02
CA PRO A 206 -47.37 8.03 -14.95
C PRO A 206 -47.03 6.85 -14.01
N GLU A 207 -47.90 5.84 -13.94
CA GLU A 207 -47.70 4.65 -13.10
C GLU A 207 -46.80 3.59 -13.76
N TYR A 208 -46.52 3.69 -15.06
CA TYR A 208 -45.66 2.75 -15.77
C TYR A 208 -44.19 3.00 -15.42
N LYS A 209 -43.58 2.07 -14.67
CA LYS A 209 -42.19 2.16 -14.18
C LYS A 209 -41.16 1.45 -15.07
N GLY A 210 -41.54 1.07 -16.29
CA GLY A 210 -40.68 0.30 -17.19
C GLY A 210 -40.63 -1.20 -16.88
N PRO A 211 -39.78 -1.99 -17.55
CA PRO A 211 -39.66 -3.42 -17.28
C PRO A 211 -39.06 -3.67 -15.89
N TRP A 212 -39.68 -4.57 -15.13
CA TRP A 212 -39.22 -4.91 -13.78
C TRP A 212 -37.82 -5.52 -13.79
N LYS A 213 -36.98 -5.12 -12.83
CA LYS A 213 -35.65 -5.67 -12.60
C LYS A 213 -35.52 -6.04 -11.13
N GLN A 214 -35.19 -7.31 -10.86
CA GLN A 214 -34.92 -7.79 -9.51
C GLN A 214 -33.69 -7.11 -8.92
N LYS A 215 -33.77 -6.66 -7.68
CA LYS A 215 -32.60 -6.17 -6.94
C LYS A 215 -31.63 -7.32 -6.68
N VAL A 216 -30.36 -6.96 -6.55
CA VAL A 216 -29.31 -7.88 -6.13
C VAL A 216 -28.85 -7.54 -4.72
N THR A 217 -28.45 -8.55 -3.94
CA THR A 217 -27.89 -8.41 -2.61
C THR A 217 -26.47 -9.00 -2.58
N ILE A 218 -25.64 -8.52 -1.66
CA ILE A 218 -24.23 -8.91 -1.53
C ILE A 218 -24.14 -10.23 -0.76
N LEU A 219 -23.40 -11.20 -1.30
CA LEU A 219 -22.98 -12.37 -0.51
C LEU A 219 -22.01 -11.90 0.58
N LYS A 220 -22.47 -11.86 1.84
CA LYS A 220 -21.56 -11.77 2.96
C LYS A 220 -20.97 -13.15 3.20
N ASP A 221 -19.73 -13.39 2.77
CA ASP A 221 -18.82 -14.24 3.54
C ASP A 221 -17.36 -13.98 3.12
N ASP A 222 -16.66 -13.31 4.03
CA ASP A 222 -15.28 -12.79 3.88
C ASP A 222 -14.28 -13.66 4.66
N SER A 223 -14.49 -14.97 4.65
CA SER A 223 -13.68 -15.89 5.44
C SER A 223 -13.53 -17.21 4.73
N PHE A 224 -12.33 -17.48 4.21
CA PHE A 224 -11.58 -18.74 4.37
C PHE A 224 -10.34 -18.70 3.46
N CYS A 225 -9.31 -17.95 3.87
CA CYS A 225 -7.96 -18.17 3.35
C CYS A 225 -7.34 -19.37 4.07
N ILE A 226 -7.15 -20.48 3.35
CA ILE A 226 -6.50 -21.68 3.86
C ILE A 226 -4.98 -21.48 3.74
N TYR A 227 -4.28 -21.38 4.87
CA TYR A 227 -2.81 -21.39 4.93
C TYR A 227 -2.31 -22.77 5.37
N ALA A 228 -1.36 -23.36 4.65
CA ALA A 228 -0.68 -24.59 5.04
C ALA A 228 0.62 -24.29 5.81
N TYR A 229 0.89 -25.08 6.86
CA TYR A 229 2.13 -25.02 7.65
C TYR A 229 3.17 -25.97 7.07
N HIS A 230 4.43 -25.54 6.96
CA HIS A 230 5.55 -26.46 6.78
C HIS A 230 6.12 -26.85 8.16
N LYS A 231 6.34 -28.16 8.35
CA LYS A 231 6.99 -28.75 9.51
C LYS A 231 8.51 -28.66 9.40
#